data_AF-A0A9W9NK77-F1
#
_entry.id   AF-A0A9W9NK77-F1
#
_cell.length_a   1.000
_cell.length_b   1.000
_cell.length_c   1.000
_cell.angle_alpha   90.00
_cell.angle_beta   90.00
_cell.angle_gamma   90.00
#
_symmetry.space_group_name_H-M   'P 1'
#
loop_
_entity.id
_entity.type
_entity.pdbx_description
1 polymer ?
#
loop_
_entity_poly.entity_id
_entity_poly.type
_entity_poly.pdbx_seq_one_letter_code
_entity_poly.pdbx_strand_id
1 'polypeptide(L)'
;MFGRGWCRRILITILAVPTTVIILFACSRIITFAEIFGLFKPHSGIQITQQDIAAAHKVKTNPKEPVVPKIIHQIYHNWHDANDDTLRQDWAAARKSCLDLHPGWQYMLWTTKSSRQFIEEKFPSFITVYDRYLYPVQKVDVIKYFVLRYYGGDLHRFGQYNLAPWQVSYFLPYVTIMYASGQWYFTAMWEKYHSLLSREPATLHGTKKPGLAPLHHILMDMRPDSDPWVFFTQVDGNSWANWDNRIFSFIGDHIASIVLFMTIFAFLIGWGFMRYWTRRVHKIDSKQSSA
;
A
#
# COMPACT_ATOMS: atom_id res chain seq x y z
N MET A 1 -41.61 -20.60 37.05
CA MET A 1 -40.57 -19.54 36.97
C MET A 1 -39.44 -19.83 35.96
N PHE A 2 -39.65 -20.59 34.88
CA PHE A 2 -38.57 -21.02 33.97
C PHE A 2 -38.33 -20.14 32.71
N GLY A 3 -39.15 -19.12 32.42
CA GLY A 3 -39.08 -18.40 31.13
C GLY A 3 -38.09 -17.22 31.05
N ARG A 4 -37.90 -16.45 32.12
CA ARG A 4 -37.15 -15.18 32.05
C ARG A 4 -35.63 -15.35 31.93
N GLY A 5 -35.05 -16.36 32.56
CA GLY A 5 -33.61 -16.64 32.48
C GLY A 5 -33.19 -17.22 31.13
N TRP A 6 -34.08 -18.03 30.52
CA TRP A 6 -33.85 -18.67 29.23
C TRP A 6 -33.95 -17.68 28.07
N CYS A 7 -34.98 -16.82 28.04
CA CYS A 7 -35.07 -15.72 27.07
C CYS A 7 -33.89 -14.74 27.20
N ARG A 8 -33.40 -14.46 28.42
CA ARG A 8 -32.23 -13.58 28.63
C ARG A 8 -30.93 -14.19 28.12
N ARG A 9 -30.71 -15.50 28.33
CA ARG A 9 -29.54 -16.23 27.81
C ARG A 9 -29.58 -16.30 26.28
N ILE A 10 -30.74 -16.58 25.70
CA ILE A 10 -30.95 -16.59 24.24
C ILE A 10 -30.67 -15.20 23.65
N LEU A 11 -31.19 -14.12 24.25
CA LEU A 11 -30.93 -12.76 23.77
C LEU A 11 -29.45 -12.36 23.84
N ILE A 12 -28.77 -12.74 24.92
CA ILE A 12 -27.32 -12.48 25.08
C ILE A 12 -26.54 -13.27 24.03
N THR A 13 -26.85 -14.55 23.79
CA THR A 13 -26.17 -15.35 22.78
C THR A 13 -26.43 -14.82 21.36
N ILE A 14 -27.67 -14.42 21.04
CA ILE A 14 -28.05 -13.86 19.73
C ILE A 14 -27.33 -12.55 19.44
N LEU A 15 -26.97 -11.74 20.45
CA LEU A 15 -26.21 -10.50 20.26
C LEU A 15 -24.70 -10.73 20.37
N ALA A 16 -24.25 -11.65 21.23
CA ALA A 16 -22.83 -11.92 21.45
C ALA A 16 -22.18 -12.60 20.24
N VAL A 17 -22.88 -13.53 19.58
CA VAL A 17 -22.32 -14.25 18.41
C VAL A 17 -22.05 -13.31 17.23
N PRO A 18 -23.01 -12.50 16.73
CA PRO A 18 -22.74 -11.53 15.67
C PRO A 18 -21.69 -10.50 16.06
N THR A 19 -21.71 -10.01 17.30
CA THR A 19 -20.70 -9.06 17.79
C THR A 19 -19.30 -9.70 17.77
N THR A 20 -19.18 -10.95 18.19
CA THR A 20 -17.91 -11.69 18.16
C THR A 20 -17.44 -11.91 16.73
N VAL A 21 -18.34 -12.28 15.81
CA VAL A 21 -18.01 -12.43 14.38
C VAL A 21 -17.54 -11.11 13.79
N ILE A 22 -18.19 -9.99 14.10
CA ILE A 22 -17.78 -8.65 13.64
C ILE A 22 -16.41 -8.28 14.20
N ILE A 23 -16.16 -8.53 15.49
CA ILE A 23 -14.86 -8.25 16.12
C ILE A 23 -13.77 -9.12 15.48
N LEU A 24 -14.00 -10.42 15.30
CA LEU A 24 -13.03 -11.31 14.66
C LEU A 24 -12.74 -10.88 13.23
N PHE A 25 -13.77 -10.49 12.47
CA PHE A 25 -13.59 -9.94 11.14
C PHE A 25 -12.77 -8.65 11.15
N ALA A 26 -13.10 -7.70 12.04
CA ALA A 26 -12.37 -6.45 12.17
C ALA A 26 -10.90 -6.68 12.58
N CYS A 27 -10.64 -7.53 13.57
CA CYS A 27 -9.30 -7.91 13.99
C CYS A 27 -8.52 -8.56 12.84
N SER A 28 -9.15 -9.47 12.09
CA SER A 28 -8.53 -10.07 10.90
C SER A 28 -8.14 -9.00 9.87
N ARG A 29 -9.01 -8.03 9.60
CA ARG A 29 -8.70 -6.93 8.67
C ARG A 29 -7.56 -6.03 9.18
N ILE A 30 -7.52 -5.72 10.47
CA ILE A 30 -6.46 -4.94 11.09
C ILE A 30 -5.12 -5.69 11.00
N ILE A 31 -5.11 -6.99 11.27
CA ILE A 31 -3.90 -7.82 11.15
C ILE A 31 -3.41 -7.84 9.70
N THR A 32 -4.29 -8.13 8.73
CA THR A 32 -3.92 -8.11 7.31
C THR A 32 -3.40 -6.74 6.86
N PHE A 33 -3.96 -5.64 7.38
CA PHE A 33 -3.46 -4.29 7.09
C PHE A 33 -2.07 -4.06 7.71
N ALA A 34 -1.87 -4.45 8.97
CA ALA A 34 -0.59 -4.35 9.66
C ALA A 34 0.52 -5.19 8.98
N GLU A 35 0.16 -6.32 8.36
CA GLU A 35 1.08 -7.13 7.56
C GLU A 35 1.59 -6.38 6.31
N ILE A 36 0.84 -5.43 5.74
CA ILE A 36 1.29 -4.58 4.62
C ILE A 36 2.49 -3.70 5.04
N PHE A 37 2.67 -3.46 6.34
CA PHE A 37 3.79 -2.67 6.89
C PHE A 37 4.89 -3.55 7.50
N GLY A 38 4.80 -4.87 7.33
CA GLY A 38 5.79 -5.81 7.86
C GLY A 38 5.83 -5.89 9.40
N LEU A 39 4.76 -5.47 10.08
CA LEU A 39 4.73 -5.41 11.55
C LEU A 39 4.84 -6.79 12.24
N PHE A 40 4.34 -7.84 11.58
CA PHE A 40 4.32 -9.20 12.12
C PHE A 40 5.19 -10.19 11.36
N LYS A 41 5.57 -9.87 10.13
CA LYS A 41 6.43 -10.70 9.29
C LYS A 41 7.23 -9.83 8.31
N PRO A 42 8.47 -10.20 7.96
CA PRO A 42 9.18 -9.55 6.87
C PRO A 42 8.41 -9.64 5.55
N HIS A 43 8.64 -8.65 4.68
CA HIS A 43 8.07 -8.68 3.33
C HIS A 43 8.58 -9.87 2.52
N SER A 44 7.73 -10.41 1.65
CA SER A 44 8.12 -11.51 0.77
C SER A 44 9.21 -11.08 -0.22
N GLY A 45 10.03 -12.03 -0.68
CA GLY A 45 11.10 -11.80 -1.65
C GLY A 45 12.49 -11.68 -1.01
N ILE A 46 13.50 -11.49 -1.85
CA ILE A 46 14.89 -11.36 -1.40
C ILE A 46 15.19 -9.88 -1.17
N GLN A 47 15.46 -9.51 0.07
CA GLN A 47 15.91 -8.18 0.42
C GLN A 47 17.41 -8.04 0.13
N ILE A 48 17.78 -6.97 -0.57
CA ILE A 48 19.18 -6.59 -0.79
C ILE A 48 19.42 -5.27 -0.05
N THR A 49 20.45 -5.23 0.81
CA THR A 49 20.83 -4.02 1.56
C THR A 49 21.70 -3.08 0.71
N GLN A 50 21.84 -1.83 1.13
CA GLN A 50 22.75 -0.90 0.43
C GLN A 50 24.20 -1.38 0.52
N GLN A 51 24.58 -2.00 1.65
CA GLN A 51 25.88 -2.60 1.83
C GLN A 51 26.14 -3.76 0.87
N ASP A 52 25.14 -4.62 0.63
CA ASP A 52 25.25 -5.71 -0.34
C ASP A 52 25.50 -5.17 -1.75
N ILE A 53 24.79 -4.11 -2.14
CA ILE A 53 24.97 -3.45 -3.44
C ILE A 53 26.35 -2.80 -3.52
N ALA A 54 26.77 -2.07 -2.48
CA ALA A 54 28.07 -1.41 -2.42
C ALA A 54 29.23 -2.40 -2.46
N ALA A 55 29.10 -3.53 -1.75
CA ALA A 55 30.06 -4.62 -1.79
C ALA A 55 30.13 -5.24 -3.19
N ALA A 56 28.98 -5.55 -3.79
CA ALA A 56 28.90 -6.09 -5.15
C ALA A 56 29.50 -5.13 -6.20
N HIS A 57 29.31 -3.81 -6.04
CA HIS A 57 29.89 -2.80 -6.91
C HIS A 57 31.42 -2.72 -6.80
N LYS A 58 31.97 -2.90 -5.59
CA LYS A 58 33.43 -2.91 -5.35
C LYS A 58 34.12 -4.14 -5.93
N VAL A 59 33.42 -5.28 -5.98
CA VAL A 59 33.94 -6.48 -6.66
C VAL A 59 33.92 -6.21 -8.16
N LYS A 60 35.09 -5.84 -8.72
CA LYS A 60 35.31 -5.66 -10.17
C LYS A 60 35.14 -7.00 -10.90
N THR A 61 33.89 -7.42 -11.08
CA THR A 61 33.54 -8.48 -12.02
C THR A 61 33.54 -7.91 -13.44
N ASN A 62 33.73 -8.77 -14.45
CA ASN A 62 33.60 -8.36 -15.85
C ASN A 62 32.30 -7.55 -16.05
N PRO A 63 32.32 -6.48 -16.86
CA PRO A 63 31.15 -5.64 -17.07
C PRO A 63 30.00 -6.51 -17.57
N LYS A 64 29.03 -6.77 -16.69
CA LYS A 64 27.78 -7.43 -17.06
C LYS A 64 27.01 -6.49 -17.98
N GLU A 65 26.33 -7.08 -18.97
CA GLU A 65 25.41 -6.33 -19.81
C GLU A 65 24.35 -5.66 -18.91
N PRO A 66 24.06 -4.36 -19.07
CA PRO A 66 23.08 -3.67 -18.25
C PRO A 66 21.69 -4.30 -18.43
N VAL A 67 21.14 -4.86 -17.35
CA VAL A 67 19.80 -5.47 -17.36
C VAL A 67 18.68 -4.42 -17.33
N VAL A 68 18.99 -3.23 -16.78
CA VAL A 68 18.08 -2.09 -16.74
C VAL A 68 18.28 -1.23 -17.99
N PRO A 69 17.24 -1.01 -18.81
CA PRO A 69 17.32 -0.13 -19.96
C PRO A 69 17.70 1.30 -19.54
N LYS A 70 18.55 1.95 -20.33
CA LYS A 70 18.99 3.34 -20.12
C LYS A 70 17.89 4.33 -20.53
N ILE A 71 16.71 4.21 -19.92
CA ILE A 71 15.53 5.05 -20.17
C ILE A 71 15.06 5.63 -18.86
N ILE A 72 14.98 6.96 -18.78
CA ILE A 72 14.40 7.70 -17.67
C ILE A 72 12.95 8.01 -18.03
N HIS A 73 12.02 7.55 -17.20
CA HIS A 73 10.60 7.87 -17.31
C HIS A 73 10.20 8.87 -16.23
N GLN A 74 9.75 10.05 -16.65
CA GLN A 74 9.16 11.04 -15.75
C GLN A 74 7.67 11.14 -16.05
N ILE A 75 6.83 11.04 -15.02
CA ILE A 75 5.38 11.20 -15.15
C ILE A 75 4.99 12.55 -14.56
N TYR A 76 4.31 13.38 -15.34
CA TYR A 76 3.80 14.67 -14.93
C TYR A 76 2.41 14.88 -15.51
N HIS A 77 1.40 14.85 -14.65
CA HIS A 77 0.03 15.17 -15.03
C HIS A 77 -0.33 16.50 -14.41
N ASN A 78 -0.64 17.49 -15.23
CA ASN A 78 -1.15 18.77 -14.74
C ASN A 78 -2.61 18.58 -14.31
N TRP A 79 -2.88 18.71 -13.01
CA TRP A 79 -4.23 18.53 -12.47
C TRP A 79 -5.14 19.73 -12.69
N HIS A 80 -4.58 20.90 -13.04
CA HIS A 80 -5.36 22.11 -13.32
C HIS A 80 -5.81 22.16 -14.78
N ASP A 81 -4.93 21.77 -15.70
CA ASP A 81 -5.25 21.66 -17.12
C ASP A 81 -4.55 20.45 -17.75
N ALA A 82 -5.34 19.43 -18.09
CA ALA A 82 -4.85 18.22 -18.74
C ALA A 82 -4.31 18.45 -20.17
N ASN A 83 -4.51 19.64 -20.74
CA ASN A 83 -3.94 20.04 -22.02
C ASN A 83 -2.61 20.78 -21.90
N ASP A 84 -2.25 21.22 -20.69
CA ASP A 84 -1.02 21.94 -20.43
C ASP A 84 0.05 21.01 -19.87
N ASP A 85 0.98 20.65 -20.75
CA ASP A 85 2.12 19.79 -20.45
C ASP A 85 3.33 20.58 -19.91
N THR A 86 3.17 21.86 -19.60
CA THR A 86 4.24 22.72 -19.07
C THR A 86 4.64 22.26 -17.67
N LEU A 87 5.91 21.88 -17.52
CA LEU A 87 6.47 21.49 -16.23
C LEU A 87 6.60 22.72 -15.33
N ARG A 88 6.18 22.57 -14.08
CA ARG A 88 6.47 23.54 -13.02
C ARG A 88 7.99 23.67 -12.83
N GLN A 89 8.45 24.87 -12.49
CA GLN A 89 9.88 25.22 -12.52
C GLN A 89 10.77 24.30 -11.64
N ASP A 90 10.28 23.94 -10.46
CA ASP A 90 10.92 22.99 -9.55
C ASP A 90 11.05 21.59 -10.16
N TRP A 91 10.02 21.10 -10.87
CA TRP A 91 10.07 19.82 -11.58
C TRP A 91 10.98 19.88 -12.81
N ALA A 92 11.03 21.03 -13.49
CA ALA A 92 11.96 21.25 -14.59
C ALA A 92 13.42 21.26 -14.12
N ALA A 93 13.70 21.84 -12.94
CA ALA A 93 15.02 21.82 -12.33
C ALA A 93 15.45 20.39 -11.93
N ALA A 94 14.57 19.63 -11.27
CA ALA A 94 14.82 18.24 -10.92
C ALA A 94 15.00 17.34 -12.16
N ARG A 95 14.23 17.59 -13.21
CA ARG A 95 14.42 16.94 -14.52
C ARG A 95 15.80 17.24 -15.07
N LYS A 96 16.19 18.52 -15.09
CA LYS A 96 17.49 18.95 -15.63
C LYS A 96 18.65 18.29 -14.88
N SER A 97 18.62 18.26 -13.55
CA SER A 97 19.67 17.59 -12.78
C SER A 97 19.77 16.10 -13.09
N CYS A 98 18.63 15.43 -13.31
CA CYS A 98 18.62 14.02 -13.70
C CYS A 98 19.26 13.80 -15.08
N LEU A 99 18.93 14.64 -16.07
CA LEU A 99 19.51 14.58 -17.42
C LEU A 99 21.02 14.84 -17.42
N ASP A 100 21.46 15.87 -16.69
CA ASP A 100 22.86 16.27 -16.63
C ASP A 100 23.75 15.17 -16.03
N LEU A 101 23.21 14.34 -15.11
CA LEU A 101 23.92 13.21 -14.48
C LEU A 101 23.95 11.93 -15.32
N HIS A 102 23.09 11.81 -16.34
CA HIS A 102 22.90 10.56 -17.11
C HIS A 102 23.10 10.76 -18.61
N PRO A 103 24.32 11.14 -19.06
CA PRO A 103 24.59 11.33 -20.48
C PRO A 103 24.36 10.03 -21.26
N GLY A 104 23.67 10.14 -22.40
CA GLY A 104 23.35 9.02 -23.28
C GLY A 104 22.15 8.17 -22.85
N TRP A 105 21.44 8.53 -21.78
CA TRP A 105 20.15 7.91 -21.44
C TRP A 105 19.03 8.54 -22.26
N GLN A 106 18.07 7.71 -22.70
CA GLN A 106 16.85 8.22 -23.31
C GLN A 106 15.94 8.77 -22.21
N TYR A 107 15.24 9.86 -22.50
CA TYR A 107 14.30 10.45 -21.58
C TYR A 107 12.89 10.47 -22.17
N MET A 108 11.89 10.07 -21.37
CA MET A 108 10.48 10.05 -21.74
C MET A 108 9.63 10.80 -20.70
N LEU A 109 8.88 11.80 -21.15
CA LEU A 109 7.88 12.51 -20.34
C LEU A 109 6.49 11.95 -20.62
N TRP A 110 5.83 11.47 -19.57
CA TRP A 110 4.47 10.95 -19.59
C TRP A 110 3.51 12.03 -19.08
N THR A 111 2.77 12.64 -19.99
CA THR A 111 1.76 13.65 -19.72
C THR A 111 0.39 13.02 -19.63
N THR A 112 -0.65 13.77 -19.25
CA THR A 112 -2.01 13.23 -19.16
C THR A 112 -2.45 12.61 -20.50
N LYS A 113 -2.16 13.30 -21.61
CA LYS A 113 -2.47 12.83 -22.96
C LYS A 113 -1.64 11.62 -23.37
N SER A 114 -0.31 11.71 -23.26
CA SER A 114 0.56 10.62 -23.71
C SER A 114 0.41 9.36 -22.86
N SER A 115 0.09 9.50 -21.57
CA SER A 115 -0.23 8.38 -20.69
C SER A 115 -1.52 7.67 -21.12
N ARG A 116 -2.60 8.42 -21.37
CA ARG A 116 -3.87 7.84 -21.84
C ARG A 116 -3.70 7.16 -23.19
N GLN A 117 -3.05 7.83 -24.14
CA GLN A 117 -2.79 7.28 -25.47
C GLN A 117 -1.97 5.99 -25.40
N PHE A 118 -0.94 5.94 -24.56
CA PHE A 118 -0.15 4.72 -24.37
C PHE A 118 -0.97 3.55 -23.82
N ILE A 119 -1.86 3.81 -22.85
CA ILE A 119 -2.78 2.79 -22.35
C ILE A 119 -3.72 2.32 -23.46
N GLU A 120 -4.30 3.25 -24.21
CA GLU A 120 -5.22 2.94 -25.32
C GLU A 120 -4.55 2.08 -26.40
N GLU A 121 -3.32 2.42 -26.79
CA GLU A 121 -2.59 1.72 -27.85
C GLU A 121 -1.99 0.39 -27.40
N LYS A 122 -1.41 0.33 -26.19
CA LYS A 122 -0.63 -0.84 -25.73
C LYS A 122 -1.43 -1.77 -24.82
N PHE A 123 -2.48 -1.26 -24.19
CA PHE A 123 -3.31 -1.98 -23.23
C PHE A 123 -4.81 -1.65 -23.41
N PRO A 124 -5.37 -1.84 -24.63
CA PRO A 124 -6.73 -1.41 -24.96
C PRO A 124 -7.82 -2.02 -24.07
N SER A 125 -7.59 -3.21 -23.50
CA SER A 125 -8.54 -3.81 -22.55
C SER A 125 -8.65 -3.05 -21.22
N PHE A 126 -7.70 -2.18 -20.92
CA PHE A 126 -7.62 -1.43 -19.66
C PHE A 126 -8.07 0.03 -19.78
N ILE A 127 -8.22 0.57 -20.99
CA ILE A 127 -8.57 2.00 -21.18
C ILE A 127 -9.86 2.40 -20.48
N THR A 128 -10.89 1.55 -20.54
CA THR A 128 -12.17 1.78 -19.84
C THR A 128 -12.01 1.88 -18.33
N VAL A 129 -11.08 1.11 -17.75
CA VAL A 129 -10.74 1.20 -16.33
C VAL A 129 -9.96 2.48 -16.06
N TYR A 130 -8.94 2.75 -16.88
CA TYR A 130 -8.08 3.91 -16.74
C TYR A 130 -8.87 5.23 -16.75
N ASP A 131 -9.85 5.35 -17.64
CA ASP A 131 -10.69 6.54 -17.76
C ASP A 131 -11.64 6.72 -16.57
N ARG A 132 -12.01 5.63 -15.87
CA ARG A 132 -12.91 5.63 -14.71
C ARG A 132 -12.24 5.94 -13.37
N TYR A 133 -10.91 6.07 -13.32
CA TYR A 133 -10.25 6.46 -12.08
C TYR A 133 -10.75 7.83 -11.60
N LEU A 134 -11.24 7.86 -10.36
CA LEU A 134 -11.89 9.02 -9.75
C LEU A 134 -10.89 10.14 -9.46
N TYR A 135 -9.67 9.78 -9.08
CA TYR A 135 -8.63 10.74 -8.71
C TYR A 135 -7.49 10.73 -9.73
N PRO A 136 -7.01 11.91 -10.19
CA PRO A 136 -5.90 12.00 -11.15
C PRO A 136 -4.63 11.25 -10.72
N VAL A 137 -4.32 11.26 -9.43
CA VAL A 137 -3.16 10.54 -8.88
C VAL A 137 -3.23 9.02 -9.13
N GLN A 138 -4.43 8.42 -9.18
CA GLN A 138 -4.56 7.00 -9.49
C GLN A 138 -4.10 6.69 -10.92
N LYS A 139 -4.32 7.62 -11.86
CA LYS A 139 -3.85 7.49 -13.24
C LYS A 139 -2.32 7.57 -13.33
N VAL A 140 -1.70 8.44 -12.53
CA VAL A 140 -0.23 8.57 -12.39
C VAL A 140 0.38 7.32 -11.76
N ASP A 141 -0.23 6.80 -10.71
CA ASP A 141 0.23 5.57 -10.04
C ASP A 141 0.18 4.36 -10.99
N VAL A 142 -0.90 4.25 -11.76
CA VAL A 142 -1.13 3.09 -12.63
C VAL A 142 -0.27 3.14 -13.90
N ILE A 143 -0.09 4.33 -14.51
CA ILE A 143 0.76 4.45 -15.70
C ILE A 143 2.20 4.02 -15.40
N LYS A 144 2.72 4.27 -14.19
CA LYS A 144 4.04 3.77 -13.74
C LYS A 144 4.15 2.25 -13.92
N TYR A 145 3.13 1.48 -13.50
CA TYR A 145 3.16 0.03 -13.64
C TYR A 145 3.15 -0.42 -15.10
N PHE A 146 2.36 0.23 -15.96
CA PHE A 146 2.28 -0.11 -17.38
C PHE A 146 3.53 0.30 -18.17
N VAL A 147 4.12 1.45 -17.85
CA VAL A 147 5.39 1.90 -18.44
C VAL A 147 6.51 0.94 -18.08
N LEU A 148 6.65 0.58 -16.79
CA LEU A 148 7.64 -0.41 -16.37
C LEU A 148 7.39 -1.79 -16.97
N ARG A 149 6.12 -2.19 -17.13
CA ARG A 149 5.74 -3.45 -17.80
C ARG A 149 6.17 -3.48 -19.27
N TYR A 150 6.10 -2.36 -19.97
CA TYR A 150 6.38 -2.28 -21.40
C TYR A 150 7.86 -2.02 -21.70
N TYR A 151 8.48 -1.09 -20.98
CA TYR A 151 9.86 -0.65 -21.22
C TYR A 151 10.88 -1.31 -20.30
N GLY A 152 10.51 -1.67 -19.06
CA GLY A 152 11.43 -2.08 -17.99
C GLY A 152 11.79 -3.57 -17.96
N GLY A 153 11.29 -4.39 -18.90
CA GLY A 153 11.55 -5.84 -18.94
C GLY A 153 10.53 -6.69 -18.17
N ASP A 154 10.98 -7.74 -17.47
CA ASP A 154 10.18 -8.87 -16.92
C ASP A 154 9.08 -8.48 -15.88
N LEU A 155 8.84 -7.18 -15.63
CA LEU A 155 7.62 -6.68 -14.98
C LEU A 155 6.35 -6.91 -15.85
N HIS A 156 6.50 -7.51 -17.04
CA HIS A 156 5.42 -7.96 -17.92
C HIS A 156 4.26 -8.67 -17.16
N ARG A 157 4.53 -9.27 -16.00
CA ARG A 157 3.60 -10.18 -15.31
C ARG A 157 2.95 -9.62 -14.04
N PHE A 158 3.49 -8.54 -13.46
CA PHE A 158 2.97 -7.94 -12.23
C PHE A 158 1.56 -7.36 -12.43
N GLY A 159 1.24 -6.91 -13.64
CA GLY A 159 -0.06 -6.33 -14.01
C GLY A 159 -1.07 -7.31 -14.61
N GLN A 160 -0.86 -8.63 -14.56
CA GLN A 160 -1.89 -9.60 -14.99
C GLN A 160 -2.97 -9.84 -13.93
N TYR A 161 -2.71 -9.47 -12.68
CA TYR A 161 -3.70 -9.55 -11.62
C TYR A 161 -4.59 -8.32 -11.68
N ASN A 162 -5.73 -8.50 -12.37
CA ASN A 162 -6.93 -7.68 -12.36
C ASN A 162 -6.86 -6.50 -11.37
N LEU A 163 -6.62 -5.31 -11.91
CA LEU A 163 -6.74 -4.00 -11.23
C LEU A 163 -8.22 -3.65 -10.93
N ALA A 164 -9.16 -4.39 -11.51
CA ALA A 164 -10.60 -4.15 -11.40
C ALA A 164 -11.24 -4.41 -10.01
N PRO A 165 -10.87 -5.44 -9.22
CA PRO A 165 -11.45 -5.70 -7.90
C PRO A 165 -11.05 -4.65 -6.84
N TRP A 166 -10.01 -3.85 -7.12
CA TRP A 166 -9.48 -2.85 -6.20
C TRP A 166 -10.07 -1.45 -6.41
N GLN A 167 -11.08 -1.31 -7.29
CA GLN A 167 -11.82 -0.06 -7.51
C GLN A 167 -12.86 0.25 -6.41
N VAL A 168 -12.61 -0.20 -5.18
CA VAL A 168 -13.49 0.12 -4.06
C VAL A 168 -13.31 1.59 -3.71
N SER A 169 -14.38 2.37 -3.87
CA SER A 169 -14.41 3.76 -3.42
C SER A 169 -14.71 3.79 -1.93
N TYR A 170 -13.69 4.09 -1.12
CA TYR A 170 -13.84 4.32 0.30
C TYR A 170 -14.25 5.78 0.55
N PHE A 171 -14.88 6.03 1.70
CA PHE A 171 -15.22 7.38 2.13
C PHE A 171 -14.00 8.30 2.22
N LEU A 172 -12.83 7.74 2.55
CA LEU A 172 -11.56 8.46 2.62
C LEU A 172 -10.84 8.37 1.25
N PRO A 173 -10.66 9.50 0.52
CA PRO A 173 -9.93 9.53 -0.74
C PRO A 173 -8.54 8.89 -0.70
N TYR A 174 -7.75 9.16 0.33
CA TYR A 174 -6.41 8.65 0.57
C TYR A 174 -6.41 7.12 0.65
N VAL A 175 -7.37 6.54 1.38
CA VAL A 175 -7.53 5.08 1.46
C VAL A 175 -7.88 4.51 0.08
N THR A 176 -8.77 5.17 -0.66
CA THR A 176 -9.12 4.78 -2.03
C THR A 176 -7.91 4.79 -2.95
N ILE A 177 -7.10 5.85 -2.91
CA ILE A 177 -5.89 5.99 -3.73
C ILE A 177 -4.88 4.90 -3.36
N MET A 178 -4.56 4.74 -2.08
CA MET A 178 -3.53 3.81 -1.63
C MET A 178 -3.86 2.34 -1.93
N TYR A 179 -5.13 1.93 -1.82
CA TYR A 179 -5.57 0.56 -2.11
C TYR A 179 -5.81 0.28 -3.60
N ALA A 180 -6.21 1.29 -4.39
CA ALA A 180 -6.54 1.07 -5.79
C ALA A 180 -5.32 1.12 -6.71
N SER A 181 -4.33 1.95 -6.36
CA SER A 181 -3.18 2.23 -7.25
C SER A 181 -1.88 2.56 -6.52
N GLY A 182 -1.96 3.10 -5.30
CA GLY A 182 -0.81 3.63 -4.57
C GLY A 182 0.07 2.57 -3.91
N GLN A 183 0.75 2.97 -2.83
CA GLN A 183 1.79 2.16 -2.20
C GLN A 183 1.26 0.84 -1.60
N TRP A 184 0.07 0.84 -0.98
CA TRP A 184 -0.49 -0.37 -0.37
C TRP A 184 -0.91 -1.39 -1.42
N TYR A 185 -1.43 -0.92 -2.55
CA TYR A 185 -1.70 -1.77 -3.72
C TYR A 185 -0.41 -2.46 -4.21
N PHE A 186 0.67 -1.69 -4.38
CA PHE A 186 1.94 -2.24 -4.85
C PHE A 186 2.48 -3.32 -3.90
N THR A 187 2.51 -3.04 -2.59
CA THR A 187 2.94 -4.02 -1.59
C THR A 187 2.05 -5.26 -1.58
N ALA A 188 0.73 -5.10 -1.62
CA ALA A 188 -0.19 -6.25 -1.66
C ALA A 188 0.02 -7.11 -2.90
N MET A 189 0.28 -6.48 -4.06
CA MET A 189 0.57 -7.22 -5.29
C MET A 189 1.93 -7.90 -5.25
N TRP A 190 2.92 -7.26 -4.62
CA TRP A 190 4.25 -7.81 -4.40
C TRP A 190 4.21 -9.07 -3.54
N GLU A 191 3.53 -9.01 -2.40
CA GLU A 191 3.30 -10.16 -1.51
C GLU A 191 2.60 -11.29 -2.25
N LYS A 192 1.55 -10.97 -3.02
CA LYS A 192 0.82 -11.96 -3.82
C LYS A 192 1.72 -12.64 -4.86
N TYR A 193 2.49 -11.86 -5.61
CA TYR A 193 3.41 -12.38 -6.63
C TYR A 193 4.42 -13.38 -6.01
N HIS A 194 5.04 -13.01 -4.89
CA HIS A 194 6.00 -13.88 -4.21
C HIS A 194 5.35 -15.10 -3.53
N SER A 195 4.12 -14.98 -3.03
CA SER A 195 3.40 -16.15 -2.53
C SER A 195 3.14 -17.22 -3.60
N LEU A 196 3.06 -16.80 -4.87
CA LEU A 196 2.89 -17.70 -6.02
C LEU A 196 4.22 -18.29 -6.48
N LEU A 197 5.32 -17.52 -6.40
CA LEU A 197 6.68 -18.01 -6.65
C LEU A 197 7.05 -19.21 -5.78
N SER A 198 6.70 -19.18 -4.49
CA SER A 198 7.02 -20.27 -3.56
C SER A 198 6.28 -21.57 -3.85
N ARG A 199 5.32 -21.59 -4.78
CA ARG A 199 4.42 -22.74 -5.02
C ARG A 199 4.72 -23.54 -6.29
N GLU A 200 5.58 -23.07 -7.21
CA GLU A 200 5.93 -23.80 -8.45
C GLU A 200 7.45 -23.76 -8.73
N PRO A 201 8.04 -24.79 -9.36
CA PRO A 201 9.48 -24.86 -9.57
C PRO A 201 9.91 -23.86 -10.65
N ALA A 202 10.56 -22.79 -10.21
CA ALA A 202 11.28 -21.84 -11.04
C ALA A 202 12.48 -22.52 -11.71
N THR A 203 12.44 -22.73 -13.02
CA THR A 203 13.65 -23.08 -13.77
C THR A 203 13.86 -22.15 -14.95
N LEU A 204 15.11 -21.68 -15.09
CA LEU A 204 15.55 -20.88 -16.22
C LEU A 204 16.98 -21.26 -16.59
N HIS A 205 17.11 -21.97 -17.71
CA HIS A 205 18.13 -21.70 -18.71
C HIS A 205 17.55 -22.12 -20.07
N GLY A 206 17.57 -21.21 -21.06
CA GLY A 206 17.39 -21.61 -22.46
C GLY A 206 15.96 -21.68 -23.02
N THR A 207 15.10 -20.70 -22.69
CA THR A 207 13.92 -20.23 -23.48
C THR A 207 12.55 -20.95 -23.44
N LYS A 208 11.49 -20.10 -23.48
CA LYS A 208 10.05 -20.26 -23.87
C LYS A 208 8.97 -20.78 -22.86
N LYS A 209 8.56 -19.91 -21.90
CA LYS A 209 7.29 -19.85 -21.06
C LYS A 209 6.90 -21.09 -20.21
N PRO A 210 6.20 -20.94 -19.05
CA PRO A 210 6.10 -19.84 -18.07
C PRO A 210 6.87 -20.17 -16.76
N GLY A 211 7.45 -19.17 -16.10
CA GLY A 211 8.17 -19.35 -14.83
C GLY A 211 8.29 -18.01 -14.12
N LEU A 212 7.70 -17.91 -12.93
CA LEU A 212 7.89 -16.75 -12.07
C LEU A 212 9.35 -16.78 -11.56
N ALA A 213 10.06 -15.66 -11.59
CA ALA A 213 11.41 -15.52 -11.02
C ALA A 213 11.37 -14.66 -9.75
N PRO A 214 12.17 -14.98 -8.71
CA PRO A 214 12.27 -14.13 -7.53
C PRO A 214 12.65 -12.70 -7.92
N LEU A 215 11.83 -11.72 -7.50
CA LEU A 215 12.19 -10.32 -7.66
C LEU A 215 12.94 -9.87 -6.41
N HIS A 216 13.96 -9.04 -6.62
CA HIS A 216 14.73 -8.44 -5.54
C HIS A 216 14.10 -7.11 -5.14
N HIS A 217 13.92 -6.90 -3.84
CA HIS A 217 13.49 -5.62 -3.30
C HIS A 217 14.70 -4.88 -2.73
N ILE A 218 14.96 -3.68 -3.28
CA ILE A 218 15.90 -2.73 -2.70
C ILE A 218 15.09 -1.84 -1.75
N LEU A 219 15.28 -2.02 -0.45
CA LEU A 219 14.63 -1.21 0.56
C LEU A 219 15.52 -0.01 0.89
N MET A 220 14.99 1.18 0.66
CA MET A 220 15.57 2.44 1.15
C MET A 220 14.85 2.77 2.45
N ASP A 221 15.51 2.52 3.57
CA ASP A 221 14.94 2.67 4.90
C ASP A 221 15.36 4.02 5.50
N MET A 222 14.48 4.59 6.33
CA MET A 222 14.66 5.87 7.02
C MET A 222 14.55 5.71 8.54
N ARG A 223 14.42 4.47 9.05
CA ARG A 223 14.38 4.18 10.48
C ARG A 223 15.74 4.49 11.13
N PRO A 224 15.77 4.79 12.43
CA PRO A 224 17.03 4.84 13.17
C PRO A 224 17.82 3.55 12.91
N ASP A 225 19.11 3.70 12.60
CA ASP A 225 20.06 2.63 12.26
C ASP A 225 19.96 2.01 10.84
N SER A 226 19.19 2.60 9.92
CA SER A 226 19.21 2.18 8.52
C SER A 226 20.46 2.66 7.75
N ASP A 227 20.83 1.92 6.71
CA ASP A 227 21.92 2.31 5.80
C ASP A 227 21.67 3.71 5.20
N PRO A 228 22.72 4.56 5.06
CA PRO A 228 22.60 5.84 4.39
C PRO A 228 22.24 5.65 2.91
N TRP A 229 21.55 6.62 2.32
CA TRP A 229 21.18 6.59 0.92
C TRP A 229 22.43 6.74 0.04
N VAL A 230 22.74 5.72 -0.76
CA VAL A 230 23.94 5.69 -1.61
C VAL A 230 23.63 5.99 -3.08
N PHE A 231 22.49 5.49 -3.59
CA PHE A 231 22.19 5.53 -5.04
C PHE A 231 21.06 6.48 -5.43
N PHE A 232 20.18 6.81 -4.49
CA PHE A 232 19.02 7.65 -4.74
C PHE A 232 19.15 8.94 -3.93
N THR A 233 18.53 10.00 -4.45
CA THR A 233 18.23 11.20 -3.68
C THR A 233 16.73 11.34 -3.62
N GLN A 234 16.21 11.80 -2.49
CA GLN A 234 14.81 12.15 -2.34
C GLN A 234 14.67 13.67 -2.31
N VAL A 235 13.60 14.15 -2.93
CA VAL A 235 13.08 15.51 -2.76
C VAL A 235 11.64 15.40 -2.29
N ASP A 236 11.17 16.36 -1.49
CA ASP A 236 9.81 16.33 -0.98
C ASP A 236 8.80 16.35 -2.14
N GLY A 237 8.13 15.21 -2.33
CA GLY A 237 7.07 15.04 -3.30
C GLY A 237 5.74 14.93 -2.58
N ASN A 238 4.86 15.93 -2.72
CA ASN A 238 3.51 15.88 -2.16
C ASN A 238 2.51 15.68 -3.31
N SER A 239 2.36 14.43 -3.75
CA SER A 239 1.55 14.03 -4.91
C SER A 239 0.05 13.87 -4.61
N TRP A 240 -0.40 14.15 -3.38
CA TRP A 240 -1.81 14.28 -3.03
C TRP A 240 -1.99 15.22 -1.83
N ALA A 241 -2.73 16.30 -2.01
CA ALA A 241 -3.05 17.25 -0.95
C ALA A 241 -4.58 17.39 -0.83
N ASN A 242 -5.17 16.68 0.14
CA ASN A 242 -6.59 16.80 0.46
C ASN A 242 -6.80 16.76 1.99
N TRP A 243 -8.02 17.04 2.45
CA TRP A 243 -8.37 17.18 3.87
C TRP A 243 -8.03 15.93 4.69
N ASP A 244 -8.20 14.76 4.10
CA ASP A 244 -8.00 13.47 4.73
C ASP A 244 -6.52 13.11 4.87
N ASN A 245 -5.66 13.57 3.96
CA ASN A 245 -4.20 13.42 4.11
C ASN A 245 -3.73 14.05 5.43
N ARG A 246 -4.29 15.20 5.82
CA ARG A 246 -3.95 15.86 7.10
C ARG A 246 -4.34 15.03 8.31
N ILE A 247 -5.43 14.28 8.23
CA ILE A 247 -5.86 13.37 9.31
C ILE A 247 -4.84 12.24 9.45
N PHE A 248 -4.40 11.65 8.34
CA PHE A 248 -3.39 10.58 8.38
C PHE A 248 -2.03 11.07 8.87
N SER A 249 -1.58 12.26 8.46
CA SER A 249 -0.36 12.88 9.01
C SER A 249 -0.49 13.08 10.52
N PHE A 250 -1.59 13.67 10.99
CA PHE A 250 -1.85 13.83 12.42
C PHE A 250 -1.85 12.49 13.17
N ILE A 251 -2.51 11.46 12.63
CA ILE A 251 -2.51 10.12 13.23
C ILE A 251 -1.09 9.57 13.32
N GLY A 252 -0.28 9.72 12.26
CA GLY A 252 1.11 9.28 12.23
C GLY A 252 1.96 9.95 13.31
N ASP A 253 1.89 11.28 13.39
CA ASP A 253 2.66 12.09 14.35
C ASP A 253 2.25 11.81 15.81
N HIS A 254 1.01 11.39 16.03
CA HIS A 254 0.43 11.21 17.36
C HIS A 254 0.09 9.76 17.71
N ILE A 255 0.58 8.77 16.95
CA ILE A 255 0.14 7.37 17.07
C ILE A 255 0.26 6.82 18.50
N ALA A 256 1.37 7.10 19.20
CA ALA A 256 1.58 6.65 20.57
C ALA A 256 0.56 7.25 21.55
N SER A 257 0.29 8.55 21.41
CA SER A 257 -0.68 9.26 22.26
C SER A 257 -2.12 8.83 22.00
N ILE A 258 -2.48 8.56 20.74
CA ILE A 258 -3.80 8.05 20.36
C ILE A 258 -4.01 6.65 20.92
N VAL A 259 -3.02 5.75 20.80
CA VAL A 259 -3.09 4.39 21.36
C VAL A 259 -3.24 4.43 22.88
N LEU A 260 -2.49 5.30 23.56
CA LEU A 260 -2.61 5.49 25.01
C LEU A 260 -4.02 5.98 25.40
N PHE A 261 -4.53 7.01 24.72
CA PHE A 261 -5.86 7.56 24.96
C PHE A 261 -6.95 6.50 24.76
N MET A 262 -6.89 5.76 23.65
CA MET A 262 -7.87 4.71 23.34
C MET A 262 -7.86 3.59 24.39
N THR A 263 -6.68 3.22 24.89
CA THR A 263 -6.52 2.22 25.96
C THR A 263 -7.15 2.69 27.27
N ILE A 264 -6.87 3.93 27.68
CA ILE A 264 -7.45 4.53 28.90
C ILE A 264 -8.96 4.64 28.76
N PHE A 265 -9.45 5.11 27.61
CA PHE A 265 -10.87 5.26 27.35
C PHE A 265 -11.62 3.92 27.40
N ALA A 266 -11.08 2.88 26.76
CA ALA A 266 -11.63 1.53 26.82
C ALA A 266 -11.67 0.98 28.26
N PHE A 267 -10.60 1.21 29.03
CA PHE A 267 -10.56 0.83 30.45
C PHE A 267 -11.64 1.53 31.28
N LEU A 268 -11.81 2.85 31.11
CA LEU A 268 -12.82 3.63 31.83
C LEU A 268 -14.25 3.19 31.50
N ILE A 269 -14.52 2.89 30.22
CA ILE A 269 -15.81 2.32 29.79
C ILE A 269 -16.05 0.97 30.46
N GLY A 270 -15.08 0.05 30.38
CA GLY A 270 -15.18 -1.28 30.99
C GLY A 270 -15.41 -1.21 32.50
N TRP A 271 -14.69 -0.33 33.18
CA TRP A 271 -14.85 -0.06 34.61
C TRP A 271 -16.23 0.52 34.95
N GLY A 272 -16.73 1.46 34.15
CA GLY A 272 -18.07 2.03 34.29
C GLY A 272 -19.16 0.98 34.14
N PHE A 273 -19.07 0.12 33.12
CA PHE A 273 -19.99 -1.01 32.93
C PHE A 273 -19.95 -2.00 34.10
N MET A 274 -18.77 -2.35 34.58
CA MET A 274 -18.60 -3.26 35.72
C MET A 274 -19.22 -2.67 36.99
N ARG A 275 -19.01 -1.38 37.28
CA ARG A 275 -19.63 -0.69 38.42
C ARG A 275 -21.14 -0.55 38.29
N TYR A 276 -21.64 -0.25 37.10
CA TYR A 276 -23.07 -0.21 36.85
C TYR A 276 -23.71 -1.59 37.09
N TRP A 277 -23.08 -2.65 36.58
CA TRP A 277 -23.60 -4.01 36.68
C TRP A 277 -23.56 -4.56 38.11
N THR A 278 -22.45 -4.37 38.84
CA THR A 278 -22.33 -4.74 40.26
C THR A 278 -23.36 -4.04 41.14
N ARG A 279 -23.57 -2.73 40.95
CA ARG A 279 -24.66 -1.98 41.64
C ARG A 279 -26.04 -2.52 41.29
N ARG A 280 -26.26 -2.92 40.04
CA ARG A 280 -27.56 -3.45 39.60
C ARG A 280 -27.84 -4.83 40.17
N VAL A 281 -26.84 -5.70 40.24
CA VAL A 281 -26.95 -7.04 40.85
C VAL A 281 -27.21 -6.92 42.34
N HIS A 282 -26.45 -6.07 43.05
CA HIS A 282 -26.67 -5.85 44.48
C HIS A 282 -28.08 -5.33 44.79
N LYS A 283 -28.64 -4.45 43.94
CA LYS A 283 -30.03 -3.94 44.06
C LYS A 283 -31.10 -5.01 43.78
N ILE A 284 -30.79 -6.03 42.99
CA ILE A 284 -31.69 -7.15 42.72
C ILE A 284 -31.67 -8.11 43.91
N ASP A 285 -30.48 -8.45 44.43
CA ASP A 285 -30.32 -9.33 45.57
C ASP A 285 -30.94 -8.73 46.85
N SER A 286 -30.78 -7.42 47.08
CA SER A 286 -31.37 -6.73 48.23
C SER A 286 -32.91 -6.70 48.20
N LYS A 287 -33.52 -6.71 47.01
CA LYS A 287 -34.98 -6.79 46.84
C LYS A 287 -35.52 -8.21 47.03
N GLN A 288 -34.69 -9.24 46.85
CA GLN A 288 -35.07 -10.64 47.07
C GLN A 288 -34.93 -11.06 48.54
N SER A 289 -34.05 -10.43 49.34
CA SER A 289 -33.93 -10.75 50.77
C SER A 289 -34.94 -10.00 51.67
N SER A 290 -35.71 -9.07 51.09
CA SER A 290 -36.70 -8.23 51.79
C SER A 290 -38.15 -8.57 51.43
N ALA A 291 -38.35 -9.63 50.65
CA ALA A 291 -39.64 -10.24 50.29
C ALA A 291 -39.66 -11.70 50.77
#